data_AF-A0A842R3X6-F1
#
_entry.id   AF-A0A842R3X6-F1
#
_cell.length_a   1.000
_cell.length_b   1.000
_cell.length_c   1.000
_cell.angle_alpha   90.00
_cell.angle_beta   90.00
_cell.angle_gamma   90.00
#
_symmetry.space_group_name_H-M   'P 1'
#
loop_
_entity.id
_entity.type
_entity.pdbx_description
1 polymer ?
#
loop_
_entity_poly.entity_id
_entity_poly.type
_entity_poly.pdbx_seq_one_letter_code
_entity_poly.pdbx_strand_id
1 'polypeptide(L)'
;MEPSNIMMDLRKLKQAMPDIFEQVKRDVKHVLGRQRAGLSLGLVDMGISSRGFIGGMFFSGGTMILMNRRALQVLLATGETASRWNKNARQLDREEIVEAYVYHVLQHEYIHALGFLDEGTCRKITREVSRKVFPEDHPVTLMAKHGIGYFFPRHRYAPVEYQFTPDTRSIELVKGFDRSSTVYYM
;
A
#
# COMPACT_ATOMS: atom_id res chain seq x y z
N MET A 1 19.44 10.48 -4.84
CA MET A 1 18.85 9.95 -6.09
C MET A 1 18.30 11.12 -6.88
N GLU A 2 18.61 11.19 -8.17
CA GLU A 2 18.09 12.24 -9.06
C GLU A 2 16.55 12.17 -9.16
N PRO A 3 15.83 13.30 -9.23
CA PRO A 3 14.36 13.34 -9.36
C PRO A 3 13.82 12.51 -10.53
N SER A 4 14.59 12.40 -11.62
CA SER A 4 14.26 11.61 -12.81
C SER A 4 14.17 10.10 -12.52
N ASN A 5 15.03 9.57 -11.64
CA ASN A 5 15.02 8.15 -11.28
C ASN A 5 13.80 7.78 -10.44
N ILE A 6 13.36 8.66 -9.53
CA ILE A 6 12.17 8.43 -8.71
C ILE A 6 10.90 8.38 -9.58
N MET A 7 10.80 9.26 -10.59
CA MET A 7 9.68 9.23 -11.54
C MET A 7 9.68 7.93 -12.36
N MET A 8 10.84 7.44 -12.77
CA MET A 8 10.95 6.18 -13.50
C MET A 8 10.55 4.98 -12.63
N ASP A 9 11.02 4.93 -11.39
CA ASP A 9 10.68 3.87 -10.44
C ASP A 9 9.18 3.89 -10.09
N LEU A 10 8.59 5.06 -9.88
CA LEU A 10 7.14 5.20 -9.65
C LEU A 10 6.32 4.75 -10.87
N ARG A 11 6.81 5.02 -12.09
CA ARG A 11 6.16 4.54 -13.31
C ARG A 11 6.16 3.01 -13.39
N LYS A 12 7.30 2.36 -13.10
CA LYS A 12 7.40 0.90 -13.05
C LYS A 12 6.48 0.31 -11.98
N LEU A 13 6.49 0.89 -10.78
CA LEU A 13 5.63 0.45 -9.69
C LEU A 13 4.14 0.52 -10.07
N LYS A 14 3.70 1.60 -10.73
CA LYS A 14 2.32 1.72 -11.22
C LYS A 14 1.93 0.62 -12.20
N GLN A 15 2.87 0.11 -13.00
CA GLN A 15 2.61 -1.00 -13.92
C GLN A 15 2.46 -2.34 -13.18
N ALA A 16 3.12 -2.51 -12.03
CA ALA A 16 3.00 -3.70 -11.18
C ALA A 16 1.77 -3.69 -10.26
N MET A 17 1.24 -2.51 -9.91
CA MET A 17 0.09 -2.37 -8.99
C MET A 17 -1.14 -3.22 -9.35
N PRO A 18 -1.58 -3.33 -10.63
CA PRO A 18 -2.65 -4.24 -10.99
C PRO A 18 -2.37 -5.70 -10.63
N ASP A 19 -1.17 -6.20 -10.87
CA ASP A 19 -0.78 -7.58 -10.56
C ASP A 19 -0.74 -7.83 -9.05
N ILE A 20 -0.22 -6.87 -8.30
CA ILE A 20 -0.25 -6.89 -6.84
C ILE A 20 -1.69 -6.95 -6.34
N PHE A 21 -2.60 -6.16 -6.93
CA PHE A 21 -4.01 -6.18 -6.54
C PHE A 21 -4.70 -7.51 -6.85
N GLU A 22 -4.41 -8.11 -8.01
CA GLU A 22 -4.93 -9.44 -8.34
C GLU A 22 -4.44 -10.50 -7.33
N GLN A 23 -3.21 -10.38 -6.86
CA GLN A 23 -2.69 -11.21 -5.77
C GLN A 23 -3.45 -10.96 -4.46
N VAL A 24 -3.64 -9.70 -4.06
CA VAL A 24 -4.45 -9.33 -2.88
C VAL A 24 -5.85 -9.97 -2.94
N LYS A 25 -6.54 -9.89 -4.09
CA LYS A 25 -7.88 -10.48 -4.25
C LYS A 25 -7.86 -11.99 -4.04
N ARG A 26 -6.88 -12.69 -4.63
CA ARG A 26 -6.73 -14.15 -4.49
C ARG A 26 -6.49 -14.54 -3.04
N ASP A 27 -5.57 -13.86 -2.36
CA ASP A 27 -5.18 -14.16 -1.00
C ASP A 27 -6.30 -13.89 0.01
N VAL A 28 -6.96 -12.73 -0.12
CA VAL A 28 -8.10 -12.39 0.73
C VAL A 28 -9.26 -13.34 0.49
N LYS A 29 -9.53 -13.73 -0.76
CA LYS A 29 -10.55 -14.75 -1.07
C LYS A 29 -10.19 -16.11 -0.49
N HIS A 30 -8.93 -16.52 -0.57
CA HIS A 30 -8.46 -17.79 -0.01
C HIS A 30 -8.68 -17.84 1.52
N VAL A 31 -8.41 -16.74 2.22
CA VAL A 31 -8.53 -16.69 3.70
C VAL A 31 -9.96 -16.40 4.19
N LEU A 32 -10.70 -15.50 3.54
CA LEU A 32 -12.01 -15.03 4.00
C LEU A 32 -13.20 -15.60 3.22
N GLY A 33 -12.96 -16.23 2.07
CA GLY A 33 -14.02 -16.71 1.17
C GLY A 33 -14.83 -15.60 0.49
N ARG A 34 -14.43 -14.33 0.63
CA ARG A 34 -15.14 -13.16 0.11
C ARG A 34 -14.36 -12.48 -1.00
N GLN A 35 -15.08 -11.92 -1.97
CA GLN A 35 -14.49 -11.14 -3.05
C GLN A 35 -15.43 -10.00 -3.49
N ARG A 36 -14.85 -8.95 -4.05
CA ARG A 36 -15.56 -7.83 -4.67
C ARG A 36 -14.89 -7.46 -6.00
N ALA A 37 -15.71 -6.99 -6.92
CA ALA A 37 -15.36 -6.49 -8.24
C ALA A 37 -15.73 -5.00 -8.37
N GLY A 38 -15.26 -4.37 -9.45
CA GLY A 38 -15.61 -3.00 -9.82
C GLY A 38 -14.84 -1.95 -9.03
N LEU A 39 -13.55 -2.20 -8.75
CA LEU A 39 -12.69 -1.28 -8.02
C LEU A 39 -11.71 -0.56 -8.96
N SER A 40 -11.36 0.67 -8.59
CA SER A 40 -10.35 1.50 -9.24
C SER A 40 -9.31 1.96 -8.22
N LEU A 41 -8.11 2.27 -8.68
CA LEU A 41 -7.03 2.80 -7.85
C LEU A 41 -6.64 4.20 -8.32
N GLY A 42 -6.72 5.16 -7.40
CA GLY A 42 -6.24 6.53 -7.59
C GLY A 42 -5.03 6.82 -6.70
N LEU A 43 -3.96 7.37 -7.27
CA LEU A 43 -2.84 7.90 -6.49
C LEU A 43 -3.09 9.39 -6.22
N VAL A 44 -3.02 9.78 -4.95
CA VAL A 44 -3.25 11.16 -4.51
C VAL A 44 -2.22 11.54 -3.47
N ASP A 45 -1.86 12.82 -3.42
CA ASP A 45 -1.00 13.32 -2.35
C ASP A 45 -1.83 13.50 -1.07
N MET A 46 -1.63 12.62 -0.09
CA MET A 46 -2.26 12.73 1.23
C MET A 46 -1.27 13.24 2.28
N GLY A 47 -0.08 13.69 1.86
CA GLY A 47 0.98 14.15 2.74
C GLY A 47 1.56 13.06 3.64
N ILE A 48 2.59 13.43 4.40
CA ILE A 48 3.16 12.64 5.49
C ILE A 48 3.53 13.62 6.61
N SER A 49 3.35 13.23 7.86
CA SER A 49 3.77 14.03 9.03
C SER A 49 4.65 13.22 9.98
N SER A 50 5.32 13.90 10.90
CA SER A 50 6.10 13.28 11.98
C SER A 50 5.25 12.46 12.96
N ARG A 51 3.93 12.70 12.99
CA ARG A 51 2.98 11.97 13.84
C ARG A 51 2.37 10.74 13.14
N GLY A 52 2.68 10.53 11.87
CA GLY A 52 2.13 9.46 11.04
C GLY A 52 1.59 9.96 9.71
N PHE A 53 1.02 9.04 8.93
CA PHE A 53 0.42 9.32 7.62
C PHE A 53 -0.70 8.33 7.33
N ILE A 54 -1.55 8.69 6.37
CA ILE A 54 -2.58 7.81 5.80
C ILE A 54 -1.96 7.12 4.58
N GLY A 55 -1.92 5.79 4.57
CA GLY A 55 -1.34 5.02 3.47
C GLY A 55 -2.28 4.84 2.28
N GLY A 56 -3.56 4.66 2.57
CA GLY A 56 -4.66 4.59 1.62
C GLY A 56 -5.98 4.99 2.27
N MET A 57 -7.01 5.17 1.46
CA MET A 57 -8.38 5.40 1.92
C MET A 57 -9.37 4.75 0.96
N PHE A 58 -10.40 4.13 1.53
CA PHE A 58 -11.59 3.68 0.84
C PHE A 58 -12.83 4.25 1.52
N PHE A 59 -13.65 5.00 0.78
CA PHE A 59 -14.91 5.51 1.30
C PHE A 59 -16.00 4.44 1.20
N SER A 60 -16.72 4.20 2.30
CA SER A 60 -17.82 3.23 2.35
C SER A 60 -18.84 3.46 1.22
N GLY A 61 -19.18 2.41 0.48
CA GLY A 61 -20.08 2.50 -0.68
C GLY A 61 -19.43 2.99 -1.98
N GLY A 62 -18.17 3.43 -1.96
CA GLY A 62 -17.43 3.84 -3.14
C GLY A 62 -16.88 2.68 -3.97
N THR A 63 -16.21 3.01 -5.07
CA THR A 63 -15.53 2.07 -5.98
C THR A 63 -14.05 2.41 -6.18
N MET A 64 -13.51 3.36 -5.42
CA MET A 64 -12.16 3.86 -5.59
C MET A 64 -11.36 3.68 -4.30
N ILE A 65 -10.23 2.98 -4.42
CA ILE A 65 -9.17 2.97 -3.43
C ILE A 65 -8.27 4.16 -3.76
N LEU A 66 -8.03 5.03 -2.79
CA LEU A 66 -7.03 6.09 -2.87
C LEU A 66 -5.76 5.61 -2.18
N MET A 67 -4.59 5.80 -2.79
CA MET A 67 -3.30 5.47 -2.21
C MET A 67 -2.39 6.70 -2.18
N ASN A 68 -1.64 6.83 -1.09
CA ASN A 68 -0.81 8.00 -0.86
C ASN A 68 0.43 7.98 -1.75
N ARG A 69 0.42 8.79 -2.80
CA ARG A 69 1.55 8.96 -3.73
C ARG A 69 2.81 9.44 -3.01
N ARG A 70 2.66 10.27 -1.97
CA ARG A 70 3.81 10.83 -1.24
C ARG A 70 4.53 9.76 -0.44
N ALA A 71 3.79 8.84 0.19
CA ALA A 71 4.37 7.71 0.90
C ALA A 71 5.23 6.83 -0.02
N LEU A 72 4.72 6.53 -1.23
CA LEU A 72 5.48 5.80 -2.25
C LEU A 72 6.76 6.52 -2.66
N GLN A 73 6.67 7.83 -2.93
CA GLN A 73 7.84 8.64 -3.28
C GLN A 73 8.91 8.62 -2.19
N VAL A 74 8.51 8.70 -0.91
CA VAL A 74 9.47 8.67 0.20
C VAL A 74 10.13 7.30 0.33
N LEU A 75 9.37 6.20 0.23
CA LEU A 75 9.96 4.86 0.25
C LEU A 75 10.94 4.65 -0.91
N LEU A 76 10.55 5.05 -2.14
CA LEU A 76 11.39 4.97 -3.32
C LEU A 76 12.67 5.81 -3.19
N ALA A 77 12.57 7.00 -2.61
CA ALA A 77 13.68 7.93 -2.47
C ALA A 77 14.64 7.57 -1.32
N THR A 78 14.13 6.99 -0.25
CA THR A 78 14.92 6.76 0.97
C THR A 78 15.78 5.50 0.89
N GLY A 79 15.40 4.52 0.06
CA GLY A 79 16.29 3.41 -0.34
C GLY A 79 16.90 2.62 0.82
N GLU A 80 16.34 2.71 2.02
CA GLU A 80 16.85 1.99 3.17
C GLU A 80 16.43 0.53 3.05
N THR A 81 17.42 -0.35 2.88
CA THR A 81 17.22 -1.79 3.08
C THR A 81 16.91 -2.02 4.56
N ALA A 82 16.02 -2.96 4.86
CA ALA A 82 15.52 -3.25 6.21
C ALA A 82 16.61 -3.71 7.23
N SER A 83 17.88 -3.73 6.83
CA SER A 83 19.05 -4.07 7.64
C SER A 83 19.23 -3.22 8.92
N ARG A 84 18.48 -2.12 9.09
CA ARG A 84 18.56 -1.25 10.28
C ARG A 84 17.97 -1.86 11.57
N TRP A 85 17.06 -2.82 11.48
CA TRP A 85 16.24 -3.21 12.65
C TRP A 85 16.65 -4.53 13.30
N ASN A 86 17.35 -5.40 12.58
CA ASN A 86 17.88 -6.65 13.12
C ASN A 86 19.10 -7.07 12.29
N LYS A 87 20.26 -7.21 12.94
CA LYS A 87 21.53 -7.60 12.30
C LYS A 87 21.49 -9.00 11.67
N ASN A 88 20.54 -9.82 12.12
CA ASN A 88 20.32 -11.19 11.66
C ASN A 88 19.09 -11.31 10.72
N ALA A 89 18.40 -10.21 10.41
CA ALA A 89 17.27 -10.25 9.48
C ALA A 89 17.77 -10.42 8.04
N ARG A 90 16.96 -11.13 7.24
CA ARG A 90 17.12 -11.16 5.78
C ARG A 90 17.23 -9.73 5.27
N GLN A 91 18.25 -9.47 4.46
CA GLN A 91 18.37 -8.20 3.77
C GLN A 91 17.30 -8.13 2.70
N LEU A 92 16.32 -7.26 2.93
CA LEU A 92 15.27 -6.94 1.96
C LEU A 92 15.75 -5.81 1.08
N ASP A 93 15.58 -5.97 -0.24
CA ASP A 93 15.82 -4.88 -1.16
C ASP A 93 14.69 -3.83 -1.09
N ARG A 94 14.94 -2.68 -1.72
CA ARG A 94 13.99 -1.56 -1.74
C ARG A 94 12.70 -1.91 -2.49
N GLU A 95 12.80 -2.70 -3.55
CA GLU A 95 11.66 -3.03 -4.42
C GLU A 95 10.69 -3.94 -3.66
N GLU A 96 11.20 -4.96 -2.96
CA GLU A 96 10.44 -5.83 -2.06
C GLU A 96 9.67 -5.03 -0.99
N ILE A 97 10.31 -4.03 -0.36
CA ILE A 97 9.69 -3.20 0.66
C ILE A 97 8.54 -2.37 0.06
N VAL A 98 8.77 -1.78 -1.12
CA VAL A 98 7.79 -0.92 -1.79
C VAL A 98 6.59 -1.73 -2.30
N GLU A 99 6.82 -2.88 -2.91
CA GLU A 99 5.75 -3.78 -3.35
C GLU A 99 4.96 -4.33 -2.17
N ALA A 100 5.63 -4.71 -1.08
CA ALA A 100 4.96 -5.12 0.14
C ALA A 100 4.12 -3.99 0.75
N TYR A 101 4.57 -2.74 0.65
CA TYR A 101 3.80 -1.58 1.13
C TYR A 101 2.53 -1.41 0.29
N VAL A 102 2.66 -1.47 -1.04
CA VAL A 102 1.52 -1.42 -1.97
C VAL A 102 0.53 -2.55 -1.65
N TYR A 103 1.02 -3.78 -1.50
CA TYR A 103 0.21 -4.93 -1.14
C TYR A 103 -0.54 -4.69 0.18
N HIS A 104 0.16 -4.26 1.23
CA HIS A 104 -0.42 -4.06 2.56
C HIS A 104 -1.54 -3.01 2.54
N VAL A 105 -1.31 -1.87 1.89
CA VAL A 105 -2.33 -0.82 1.73
C VAL A 105 -3.52 -1.34 0.94
N LEU A 106 -3.29 -1.98 -0.21
CA LEU A 106 -4.37 -2.52 -1.04
C LEU A 106 -5.17 -3.60 -0.31
N GLN A 107 -4.52 -4.47 0.47
CA GLN A 107 -5.19 -5.47 1.28
C GLN A 107 -6.12 -4.82 2.31
N HIS A 108 -5.62 -3.83 3.05
CA HIS A 108 -6.39 -3.12 4.07
C HIS A 108 -7.61 -2.42 3.47
N GLU A 109 -7.41 -1.66 2.39
CA GLU A 109 -8.50 -0.95 1.72
C GLU A 109 -9.47 -1.90 1.00
N TYR A 110 -9.00 -3.05 0.51
CA TYR A 110 -9.87 -4.06 -0.07
C TYR A 110 -10.73 -4.75 1.00
N ILE A 111 -10.19 -5.00 2.20
CA ILE A 111 -10.98 -5.51 3.33
C ILE A 111 -12.06 -4.50 3.73
N HIS A 112 -11.75 -3.20 3.76
CA HIS A 112 -12.76 -2.14 3.87
C HIS A 112 -13.82 -2.24 2.76
N ALA A 113 -13.38 -2.43 1.50
CA ALA A 113 -14.27 -2.60 0.36
C ALA A 113 -15.16 -3.85 0.42
N LEU A 114 -14.77 -4.89 1.17
CA LEU A 114 -15.60 -6.07 1.47
C LEU A 114 -16.65 -5.83 2.57
N GLY A 115 -16.67 -4.64 3.17
CA GLY A 115 -17.67 -4.20 4.14
C GLY A 115 -17.22 -4.19 5.60
N PHE A 116 -15.94 -4.42 5.90
CA PHE A 116 -15.40 -4.36 7.26
C PHE A 116 -14.99 -2.92 7.63
N LEU A 117 -15.97 -2.08 7.99
CA LEU A 117 -15.78 -0.62 8.12
C LEU A 117 -15.05 -0.17 9.39
N ASP A 118 -15.13 -0.94 10.47
CA ASP A 118 -14.44 -0.60 11.72
C ASP A 118 -12.92 -0.81 11.55
N GLU A 119 -12.14 0.26 11.74
CA GLU A 119 -10.69 0.24 11.53
C GLU A 119 -9.98 -0.77 12.45
N GLY A 120 -10.47 -0.97 13.68
CA GLY A 120 -9.91 -1.96 14.60
C GLY A 120 -10.09 -3.40 14.08
N THR A 121 -11.28 -3.71 13.56
CA THR A 121 -11.62 -4.98 12.94
C THR A 121 -10.86 -5.18 11.63
N CYS A 122 -10.81 -4.15 10.78
CA CYS A 122 -10.06 -4.20 9.52
C CYS A 122 -8.58 -4.52 9.78
N ARG A 123 -7.91 -3.82 10.72
CA ARG A 123 -6.52 -4.12 11.10
C ARG A 123 -6.32 -5.55 11.60
N LYS A 124 -7.24 -6.08 12.40
CA LYS A 124 -7.17 -7.47 12.89
C LYS A 124 -7.25 -8.46 11.73
N ILE A 125 -8.17 -8.24 10.79
CA ILE A 125 -8.34 -9.10 9.61
C ILE A 125 -7.13 -8.97 8.68
N THR A 126 -6.67 -7.76 8.37
CA THR A 126 -5.45 -7.50 7.58
C THR A 126 -4.26 -8.27 8.15
N ARG A 127 -4.07 -8.22 9.47
CA ARG A 127 -3.02 -8.98 10.16
C ARG A 127 -3.21 -10.49 10.07
N GLU A 128 -4.45 -10.97 10.22
CA GLU A 128 -4.75 -12.40 10.10
C GLU A 128 -4.47 -12.93 8.70
N VAL A 129 -4.95 -12.24 7.66
CA VAL A 129 -4.70 -12.61 6.26
C VAL A 129 -3.21 -12.57 5.97
N SER A 130 -2.51 -11.49 6.32
CA SER A 130 -1.06 -11.35 6.13
C SER A 130 -0.28 -12.53 6.73
N ARG A 131 -0.58 -12.92 7.98
CA ARG A 131 0.09 -14.03 8.67
C ARG A 131 -0.21 -15.40 8.05
N LYS A 132 -1.39 -15.60 7.46
CA LYS A 132 -1.75 -16.87 6.82
C LYS A 132 -1.14 -17.02 5.43
N VAL A 133 -0.85 -15.90 4.76
CA VAL A 133 -0.37 -15.86 3.37
C VAL A 133 1.15 -15.77 3.29
N PHE A 134 1.78 -15.05 4.22
CA PHE A 134 3.23 -14.81 4.19
C PHE A 134 3.93 -15.28 5.47
N PRO A 135 5.23 -15.62 5.40
CA PRO A 135 6.07 -15.86 6.58
C PRO A 135 6.07 -14.69 7.59
N GLU A 136 6.46 -14.97 8.83
CA GLU A 136 6.51 -13.97 9.92
C GLU A 136 7.50 -12.82 9.66
N ASP A 137 8.58 -13.09 8.92
CA ASP A 137 9.62 -12.11 8.57
C ASP A 137 9.37 -11.40 7.23
N HIS A 138 8.28 -11.74 6.53
CA HIS A 138 7.93 -11.09 5.27
C HIS A 138 7.50 -9.63 5.51
N PRO A 139 7.92 -8.66 4.66
CA PRO A 139 7.63 -7.24 4.89
C PRO A 139 6.14 -6.90 5.01
N VAL A 140 5.25 -7.62 4.30
CA VAL A 140 3.79 -7.47 4.47
C VAL A 140 3.35 -7.81 5.89
N THR A 141 3.80 -8.96 6.43
CA THR A 141 3.49 -9.42 7.79
C THR A 141 4.04 -8.46 8.83
N LEU A 142 5.26 -7.95 8.62
CA LEU A 142 5.89 -6.97 9.49
C LEU A 142 5.10 -5.66 9.55
N MET A 143 4.64 -5.13 8.40
CA MET A 143 3.78 -3.94 8.36
C MET A 143 2.43 -4.18 9.04
N ALA A 144 1.80 -5.34 8.82
CA ALA A 144 0.53 -5.66 9.47
C ALA A 144 0.64 -5.83 10.99
N LYS A 145 1.82 -6.24 11.48
CA LYS A 145 2.10 -6.44 12.91
C LYS A 145 2.56 -5.17 13.63
N HIS A 146 3.42 -4.38 13.00
CA HIS A 146 4.09 -3.24 13.62
C HIS A 146 3.58 -1.88 13.13
N GLY A 147 2.70 -1.88 12.14
CA GLY A 147 2.13 -0.71 11.51
C GLY A 147 2.80 -0.38 10.18
N ILE A 148 2.03 0.31 9.32
CA ILE A 148 2.42 0.70 7.97
C ILE A 148 3.72 1.53 7.90
N GLY A 149 4.03 2.27 8.97
CA GLY A 149 5.28 3.05 9.10
C GLY A 149 6.51 2.24 9.51
N TYR A 150 6.47 0.90 9.50
CA TYR A 150 7.57 0.08 9.99
C TYR A 150 8.89 0.30 9.22
N PHE A 151 8.83 0.34 7.88
CA PHE A 151 10.00 0.56 7.02
C PHE A 151 10.31 2.03 6.76
N PHE A 152 9.61 2.91 7.46
CA PHE A 152 9.71 4.33 7.22
C PHE A 152 10.90 4.89 8.09
N PRO A 153 11.98 5.50 7.53
CA PRO A 153 13.01 6.26 8.28
C PRO A 153 12.55 7.44 9.17
N ARG A 154 12.44 7.23 10.49
CA ARG A 154 11.94 8.20 11.50
C ARG A 154 12.41 9.67 11.38
N HIS A 155 13.59 9.95 10.84
CA HIS A 155 14.20 11.30 10.81
C HIS A 155 14.07 12.04 9.46
N ARG A 156 13.52 11.42 8.40
CA ARG A 156 13.32 12.06 7.09
C ARG A 156 11.85 12.40 6.76
N TYR A 157 10.92 12.18 7.71
CA TYR A 157 9.48 12.25 7.42
C TYR A 157 8.82 13.61 7.47
N ALA A 158 9.45 14.61 8.05
CA ALA A 158 8.83 15.89 8.20
C ALA A 158 9.92 16.95 8.29
N PRO A 159 10.12 17.82 7.29
CA PRO A 159 10.36 19.20 7.66
C PRO A 159 9.24 19.59 8.64
N VAL A 160 9.60 20.19 9.77
CA VAL A 160 8.73 20.49 10.92
C VAL A 160 7.48 21.33 10.54
N GLU A 161 7.43 21.83 9.30
CA GLU A 161 6.49 22.84 8.82
C GLU A 161 5.45 22.34 7.81
N TYR A 162 5.43 21.05 7.42
CA TYR A 162 4.46 20.60 6.41
C TYR A 162 3.06 20.39 7.00
N GLN A 163 2.16 21.33 6.71
CA GLN A 163 0.72 21.19 6.95
C GLN A 163 0.09 20.28 5.89
N PHE A 164 -0.74 19.34 6.34
CA PHE A 164 -1.62 18.54 5.50
C PHE A 164 -2.57 19.46 4.72
N THR A 165 -2.24 19.75 3.48
CA THR A 165 -3.20 20.26 2.49
C THR A 165 -3.39 19.15 1.47
N PRO A 166 -4.41 18.27 1.62
CA PRO A 166 -4.67 17.24 0.63
C PRO A 166 -4.98 17.95 -0.68
N ASP A 167 -4.05 17.88 -1.63
CA ASP A 167 -4.30 18.36 -2.98
C ASP A 167 -5.08 17.28 -3.72
N THR A 168 -6.37 17.20 -3.42
CA THR A 168 -7.30 16.30 -4.10
C THR A 168 -7.56 16.73 -5.55
N ARG A 169 -6.98 17.84 -6.03
CA ARG A 169 -7.19 18.34 -7.41
C ARG A 169 -6.46 17.47 -8.45
N SER A 170 -5.56 16.58 -8.03
CA SER A 170 -4.83 15.67 -8.94
C SER A 170 -4.85 14.20 -8.47
N ILE A 171 -5.96 13.52 -8.69
CA ILE A 171 -6.02 12.06 -8.58
C ILE A 171 -5.47 11.44 -9.87
N GLU A 172 -4.38 10.67 -9.78
CA GLU A 172 -3.82 9.92 -10.90
C GLU A 172 -4.38 8.48 -10.91
N LEU A 173 -5.15 8.12 -11.95
CA LEU A 173 -5.71 6.76 -12.07
C LEU A 173 -4.68 5.74 -12.55
N VAL A 174 -4.65 4.58 -11.89
CA VAL A 174 -3.86 3.42 -12.32
C VAL A 174 -4.65 2.59 -13.32
N LYS A 175 -4.13 2.48 -14.55
CA LYS A 175 -4.78 1.74 -15.64
C LYS A 175 -4.70 0.23 -15.42
N GLY A 176 -5.74 -0.49 -15.86
CA GLY A 176 -5.79 -1.96 -15.81
C GLY A 176 -5.99 -2.53 -14.41
N PHE A 177 -6.35 -1.69 -13.43
CA PHE A 177 -6.67 -2.13 -12.08
C PHE A 177 -7.97 -2.94 -12.05
N ASP A 178 -8.04 -3.95 -11.17
CA ASP A 178 -9.18 -4.89 -11.05
C ASP A 178 -9.57 -5.58 -12.37
N ARG A 179 -8.59 -5.86 -13.23
CA ARG A 179 -8.79 -6.41 -14.58
C ARG A 179 -9.44 -7.79 -14.60
N SER A 180 -9.28 -8.61 -13.56
CA SER A 180 -10.00 -9.89 -13.47
C SER A 180 -11.52 -9.72 -13.38
N SER A 181 -11.99 -8.52 -13.03
CA SER A 181 -13.41 -8.18 -12.98
C SER A 181 -13.93 -7.51 -14.25
N THR A 182 -13.05 -7.13 -15.18
CA THR A 182 -13.43 -6.52 -16.47
C THR A 182 -13.33 -7.57 -17.57
N VAL A 183 -14.29 -8.50 -17.60
CA VAL A 183 -14.41 -9.42 -18.73
C VAL A 183 -15.06 -8.64 -19.88
N TYR A 184 -14.32 -8.36 -20.94
CA TYR A 184 -14.94 -8.00 -22.21
C TYR A 184 -15.67 -9.25 -22.70
N TYR A 185 -16.99 -9.19 -22.80
CA TYR A 185 -17.74 -10.17 -23.59
C TYR A 185 -17.24 -10.04 -25.04
N MET A 186 -16.34 -10.93 -25.46
CA MET A 186 -16.04 -11.20 -26.87
C MET A 186 -16.71 -12.50 -27.27
#